data_AF-A0A7M3MTS0-F1
#
_entry.id   AF-A0A7M3MTS0-F1
#
_cell.length_a   1.000
_cell.length_b   1.000
_cell.length_c   1.000
_cell.angle_alpha   90.00
_cell.angle_beta   90.00
_cell.angle_gamma   90.00
#
_symmetry.space_group_name_H-M   'P 1'
#
loop_
_entity.id
_entity.type
_entity.pdbx_description
1 polymer ?
#
loop_
_entity_poly.entity_id
_entity_poly.type
_entity_poly.pdbx_seq_one_letter_code
_entity_poly.pdbx_strand_id
1 'polypeptide(L)'
;MKISSICLVIILAFICQSVHGQLVSANDLEEIKVTTDLFVVDELHPHPFPSDIKVDCLIPYEDLFGKFGVWLKLTIASSGTLAFDIIPHNKSNDIDFLLFESQSSFLSSVPVRCMLAGPEIYNSYWEQSGCLGLTGMKGINHRSNKGSGCSHGDNYLDELQTSKGESFYLYVNNFNSPEGFTIIFDGTADITDRVVQDLDDFDLVVKPNPTSGPLWAEFDLPYSIENGSFTLLDRSGRFLKEFKFEGLAQGSHSISMDISDLPAGLYIITSSFDSHSESHVIVKN
;
A
#
# COMPACT_ATOMS: atom_id res chain seq x y z
N MET A 1 -5.57 -23.24 30.40
CA MET A 1 -4.92 -23.43 29.09
C MET A 1 -5.57 -22.43 28.14
N LYS A 2 -4.93 -21.26 27.94
CA LYS A 2 -5.46 -20.16 27.13
C LYS A 2 -5.20 -20.48 25.66
N ILE A 3 -6.26 -20.58 24.86
CA ILE A 3 -6.17 -20.57 23.40
C ILE A 3 -6.58 -19.15 23.01
N SER A 4 -5.61 -18.38 22.49
CA SER A 4 -5.82 -17.03 21.97
C SER A 4 -6.24 -17.15 20.51
N SER A 5 -7.47 -16.73 20.19
CA SER A 5 -7.94 -16.59 18.81
C SER A 5 -7.18 -15.46 18.12
N ILE A 6 -6.51 -15.79 17.02
CA ILE A 6 -5.92 -14.84 16.08
C ILE A 6 -7.05 -14.36 15.17
N CYS A 7 -7.29 -13.04 15.17
CA CYS A 7 -8.26 -12.39 14.30
C CYS A 7 -7.59 -12.18 12.93
N LEU A 8 -8.05 -12.91 11.91
CA LEU A 8 -7.63 -12.79 10.52
C LEU A 8 -8.40 -11.60 9.91
N VAL A 9 -7.69 -10.52 9.59
CA VAL A 9 -8.26 -9.39 8.83
C VAL A 9 -8.07 -9.69 7.35
N ILE A 10 -9.17 -9.94 6.64
CA ILE A 10 -9.21 -10.18 5.20
C ILE A 10 -9.58 -8.86 4.53
N ILE A 11 -8.70 -8.32 3.69
CA ILE A 11 -8.97 -7.14 2.85
C ILE A 11 -9.22 -7.65 1.42
N LEU A 12 -10.47 -7.61 0.97
CA LEU A 12 -10.85 -7.89 -0.41
C LEU A 12 -10.89 -6.57 -1.19
N ALA A 13 -9.88 -6.32 -2.02
CA ALA A 13 -9.89 -5.24 -3.00
C ALA A 13 -10.64 -5.70 -4.26
N PHE A 14 -11.71 -4.99 -4.63
CA PHE A 14 -12.38 -5.14 -5.91
C PHE A 14 -12.09 -3.88 -6.73
N ILE A 15 -11.33 -4.01 -7.82
CA ILE A 15 -11.22 -2.93 -8.82
C ILE A 15 -11.63 -3.45 -10.20
N CYS A 16 -12.63 -2.74 -10.74
CA CYS A 16 -13.22 -2.90 -12.05
C CYS A 16 -12.25 -2.39 -13.14
N GLN A 17 -12.02 -3.17 -14.19
CA GLN A 17 -11.20 -2.76 -15.33
C GLN A 17 -11.91 -1.73 -16.22
N SER A 18 -11.22 -0.64 -16.59
CA SER A 18 -10.86 -0.34 -17.99
C SER A 18 -10.39 1.11 -18.16
N VAL A 19 -9.09 1.36 -18.42
CA VAL A 19 -8.65 2.43 -19.35
C VAL A 19 -7.33 2.03 -20.01
N HIS A 20 -7.19 2.37 -21.28
CA HIS A 20 -6.02 2.15 -22.13
C HIS A 20 -4.73 2.77 -21.55
N GLY A 21 -3.61 2.14 -21.89
CA GLY A 21 -2.26 2.52 -21.45
C GLY A 21 -1.98 4.01 -21.56
N GLN A 22 -1.82 4.63 -20.40
CA GLN A 22 -1.23 5.95 -20.24
C GLN A 22 0.01 5.75 -19.37
N LEU A 23 1.14 6.30 -19.83
CA LEU A 23 2.43 6.23 -19.17
C LEU A 23 2.30 6.79 -17.75
N VAL A 24 2.39 5.93 -16.74
CA VAL A 24 2.43 6.31 -15.32
C VAL A 24 3.73 7.05 -15.11
N SER A 25 3.67 8.33 -14.74
CA SER A 25 4.85 9.11 -14.35
C SER A 25 5.19 8.81 -12.90
N ALA A 26 6.41 9.07 -12.44
CA ALA A 26 6.81 8.90 -11.04
C ALA A 26 5.90 9.66 -10.02
N ASN A 27 5.03 10.56 -10.48
CA ASN A 27 4.09 11.32 -9.65
C ASN A 27 2.74 10.62 -9.42
N ASP A 28 2.46 9.51 -10.12
CA ASP A 28 1.16 8.83 -10.11
C ASP A 28 1.22 7.44 -9.45
N LEU A 29 2.18 7.23 -8.54
CA LEU A 29 2.39 5.96 -7.86
C LEU A 29 1.34 5.75 -6.76
N GLU A 30 0.58 4.66 -6.86
CA GLU A 30 -0.31 4.20 -5.78
C GLU A 30 0.55 3.56 -4.69
N GLU A 31 0.68 4.25 -3.54
CA GLU A 31 1.59 3.88 -2.44
C GLU A 31 0.86 3.09 -1.33
N ILE A 32 1.41 1.96 -0.88
CA ILE A 32 0.91 1.23 0.30
C ILE A 32 1.88 1.39 1.49
N LYS A 33 1.35 1.76 2.66
CA LYS A 33 2.14 2.01 3.88
C LYS A 33 2.26 0.75 4.76
N VAL A 34 3.46 0.51 5.30
CA VAL A 34 3.77 -0.63 6.17
C VAL A 34 3.57 -0.25 7.64
N THR A 35 2.66 -0.94 8.33
CA THR A 35 2.24 -0.59 9.72
C THR A 35 2.65 -1.62 10.78
N THR A 36 3.24 -2.75 10.38
CA THR A 36 3.79 -3.76 11.28
C THR A 36 5.08 -4.35 10.70
N ASP A 37 5.85 -5.08 11.50
CA ASP A 37 7.01 -5.86 11.03
C ASP A 37 6.63 -6.89 9.95
N LEU A 38 5.33 -7.07 9.68
CA LEU A 38 4.78 -7.94 8.65
C LEU A 38 3.78 -7.18 7.76
N PHE A 39 3.91 -7.35 6.45
CA PHE A 39 3.03 -6.73 5.47
C PHE A 39 2.63 -7.75 4.43
N VAL A 40 1.34 -7.88 4.12
CA VAL A 40 0.82 -8.88 3.18
C VAL A 40 0.17 -8.16 2.00
N VAL A 41 0.60 -8.54 0.81
CA VAL A 41 -0.06 -8.21 -0.46
C VAL A 41 -0.68 -9.50 -0.96
N ASP A 42 -2.02 -9.56 -1.08
CA ASP A 42 -2.71 -10.78 -1.49
C ASP A 42 -2.64 -11.01 -3.01
N GLU A 43 -2.79 -9.93 -3.77
CA GLU A 43 -2.75 -9.94 -5.24
C GLU A 43 -2.13 -8.63 -5.74
N LEU A 44 -1.37 -8.72 -6.82
CA LEU A 44 -0.75 -7.59 -7.51
C LEU A 44 -1.57 -7.22 -8.74
N HIS A 45 -1.74 -5.92 -8.95
CA HIS A 45 -2.43 -5.40 -10.12
C HIS A 45 -1.43 -4.90 -11.17
N PRO A 46 -1.88 -4.72 -12.43
CA PRO A 46 -1.05 -4.13 -13.46
C PRO A 46 -0.59 -2.71 -13.09
N HIS A 47 0.64 -2.57 -12.60
CA HIS A 47 1.27 -1.28 -12.30
C HIS A 47 2.57 -1.19 -13.08
N PRO A 48 2.54 -0.61 -14.29
CA PRO A 48 3.75 -0.48 -15.10
C PRO A 48 4.75 0.41 -14.36
N PHE A 49 6.01 -0.04 -14.33
CA PHE A 49 7.11 0.75 -13.79
C PHE A 49 7.25 2.08 -14.58
N PRO A 50 7.41 3.23 -13.91
CA PRO A 50 7.48 4.51 -14.60
C PRO A 50 8.66 4.57 -15.60
N SER A 51 8.36 4.87 -16.85
CA SER A 51 9.35 4.90 -17.95
C SER A 51 10.41 6.00 -17.82
N ASP A 52 10.17 6.99 -16.97
CA ASP A 52 11.06 8.12 -16.68
C ASP A 52 12.11 7.80 -15.61
N ILE A 53 11.97 6.69 -14.87
CA ILE A 53 12.95 6.26 -13.87
C ILE A 53 14.05 5.43 -14.55
N LYS A 54 15.27 5.97 -14.56
CA LYS A 54 16.45 5.30 -15.13
C LYS A 54 17.16 4.42 -14.12
N VAL A 55 16.93 3.12 -14.22
CA VAL A 55 17.51 2.15 -13.31
C VAL A 55 18.86 1.66 -13.83
N ASP A 56 19.97 2.16 -13.28
CA ASP A 56 21.35 1.83 -13.74
C ASP A 56 21.76 0.35 -13.57
N CYS A 57 20.99 -0.44 -12.81
CA CYS A 57 21.19 -1.88 -12.68
C CYS A 57 20.37 -2.69 -13.70
N LEU A 58 19.50 -2.04 -14.48
CA LEU A 58 18.94 -2.67 -15.67
C LEU A 58 20.06 -2.79 -16.72
N ILE A 59 20.38 -4.03 -17.04
CA ILE A 59 21.05 -4.40 -18.29
C ILE A 59 20.10 -3.93 -19.43
N PRO A 60 20.53 -3.66 -20.69
CA PRO A 60 19.77 -2.84 -21.65
C PRO A 60 18.51 -3.51 -22.25
N TYR A 61 17.87 -4.41 -21.51
CA TYR A 61 16.58 -4.99 -21.81
C TYR A 61 15.49 -4.16 -21.11
N GLU A 62 14.75 -3.37 -21.89
CA GLU A 62 13.72 -2.45 -21.40
C GLU A 62 12.43 -3.15 -20.91
N ASP A 63 12.36 -4.49 -20.97
CA ASP A 63 11.17 -5.28 -20.63
C ASP A 63 11.37 -6.18 -19.37
N LEU A 64 12.27 -5.81 -18.47
CA LEU A 64 12.61 -6.64 -17.29
C LEU A 64 11.73 -6.40 -16.06
N PHE A 65 10.91 -5.35 -16.03
CA PHE A 65 9.91 -5.18 -14.99
C PHE A 65 8.58 -5.71 -15.50
N GLY A 66 8.05 -6.70 -14.79
CA GLY A 66 6.82 -7.38 -15.13
C GLY A 66 5.62 -6.43 -15.12
N LYS A 67 4.47 -6.98 -15.54
CA LYS A 67 3.22 -6.23 -15.55
C LYS A 67 2.73 -5.91 -14.14
N PHE A 68 3.12 -6.68 -13.13
CA PHE A 68 2.50 -6.70 -11.80
C PHE A 68 3.47 -6.23 -10.72
N GLY A 69 3.18 -5.09 -10.11
CA GLY A 69 4.05 -4.55 -9.06
C GLY A 69 3.32 -3.60 -8.12
N VAL A 70 4.03 -3.19 -7.08
CA VAL A 70 3.49 -2.30 -6.04
C VAL A 70 4.60 -1.42 -5.47
N TRP A 71 4.24 -0.19 -5.11
CA TRP A 71 5.13 0.75 -4.44
C TRP A 71 4.77 0.86 -2.96
N LEU A 72 5.79 0.78 -2.11
CA LEU A 72 5.68 0.93 -0.67
C LEU A 72 6.55 2.09 -0.21
N LYS A 73 6.03 2.89 0.70
CA LYS A 73 6.81 3.94 1.37
C LYS A 73 7.21 3.47 2.76
N LEU A 74 8.49 3.65 3.09
CA LEU A 74 9.09 3.28 4.38
C LEU A 74 9.67 4.53 5.04
N THR A 75 9.32 4.78 6.30
CA THR A 75 9.89 5.88 7.10
C THR A 75 10.62 5.33 8.32
N ILE A 76 11.86 5.73 8.50
CA ILE A 76 12.72 5.25 9.59
C ILE A 76 12.43 6.02 10.87
N ALA A 77 11.92 5.32 11.89
CA ALA A 77 11.55 5.90 13.18
C ALA A 77 12.70 5.99 14.16
N SER A 78 13.56 4.97 14.11
CA SER A 78 14.78 4.86 14.90
C SER A 78 15.91 4.40 14.00
N SER A 79 17.09 5.01 14.19
CA SER A 79 18.27 4.66 13.42
C SER A 79 18.66 3.20 13.65
N GLY A 80 19.13 2.53 12.60
CA GLY A 80 19.52 1.12 12.66
C GLY A 80 19.69 0.57 11.25
N THR A 81 19.52 -0.74 11.12
CA THR A 81 19.57 -1.43 9.83
C THR A 81 18.17 -1.64 9.29
N LEU A 82 17.96 -1.27 8.02
CA LEU A 82 16.82 -1.68 7.23
C LEU A 82 17.15 -3.00 6.55
N ALA A 83 16.42 -4.04 6.92
CA ALA A 83 16.49 -5.39 6.38
C ALA A 83 15.06 -5.96 6.31
N PHE A 84 14.82 -6.84 5.34
CA PHE A 84 13.53 -7.49 5.17
C PHE A 84 13.64 -8.78 4.33
N ASP A 85 12.74 -9.72 4.62
CA ASP A 85 12.42 -10.86 3.78
C ASP A 85 11.16 -10.56 2.96
N ILE A 86 11.17 -10.87 1.67
CA ILE A 86 9.97 -10.98 0.84
C ILE A 86 9.72 -12.46 0.56
N ILE A 87 8.58 -12.94 1.02
CA ILE A 87 8.13 -14.32 0.94
C ILE A 87 6.99 -14.38 -0.08
N PRO A 88 7.23 -14.89 -1.30
CA PRO A 88 6.17 -15.01 -2.29
C PRO A 88 5.13 -16.03 -1.83
N HIS A 89 3.84 -15.79 -2.12
CA HIS A 89 2.78 -16.76 -1.83
C HIS A 89 2.98 -18.06 -2.61
N ASN A 90 3.62 -17.97 -3.78
CA ASN A 90 4.07 -19.09 -4.58
C ASN A 90 5.60 -19.06 -4.77
N LYS A 91 6.29 -20.10 -4.30
CA LYS A 91 7.76 -20.19 -4.31
C LYS A 91 8.39 -20.23 -5.71
N SER A 92 7.59 -20.47 -6.74
CA SER A 92 8.03 -20.39 -8.14
C SER A 92 7.92 -18.97 -8.73
N ASN A 93 7.46 -17.99 -7.94
CA ASN A 93 7.45 -16.60 -8.39
C ASN A 93 8.84 -15.99 -8.42
N ASP A 94 8.99 -15.13 -9.43
CA ASP A 94 10.17 -14.33 -9.65
C ASP A 94 9.90 -12.92 -9.12
N ILE A 95 10.38 -12.67 -7.90
CA ILE A 95 10.18 -11.40 -7.22
C ILE A 95 11.44 -10.55 -7.33
N ASP A 96 11.27 -9.40 -7.97
CA ASP A 96 12.26 -8.34 -8.05
C ASP A 96 11.92 -7.22 -7.09
N PHE A 97 12.95 -6.50 -6.64
CA PHE A 97 12.71 -5.27 -5.90
C PHE A 97 13.75 -4.19 -6.15
N LEU A 98 13.28 -2.94 -6.02
CA LEU A 98 14.10 -1.74 -6.05
C LEU A 98 13.84 -0.92 -4.81
N LEU A 99 14.90 -0.43 -4.17
CA LEU A 99 14.81 0.52 -3.07
C LEU A 99 15.41 1.86 -3.51
N PHE A 100 14.64 2.92 -3.35
CA PHE A 100 15.04 4.29 -3.62
C PHE A 100 15.07 5.09 -2.34
N GLU A 101 16.06 5.97 -2.20
CA GLU A 101 16.05 6.97 -1.14
C GLU A 101 15.15 8.14 -1.57
N SER A 102 14.23 8.53 -0.69
CA SER A 102 13.34 9.66 -0.90
C SER A 102 14.09 10.97 -0.61
N GLN A 103 14.77 11.53 -1.59
CA GLN A 103 15.31 12.89 -1.47
C GLN A 103 14.22 13.94 -1.73
N SER A 104 14.37 15.13 -1.16
CA SER A 104 13.33 16.16 -0.99
C SER A 104 12.77 16.80 -2.26
N SER A 105 13.00 16.25 -3.45
CA SER A 105 12.36 16.78 -4.66
C SER A 105 12.05 15.76 -5.75
N PHE A 106 12.72 14.60 -5.83
CA PHE A 106 12.41 13.56 -6.80
C PHE A 106 12.99 12.24 -6.26
N LEU A 107 12.34 11.10 -6.57
CA LEU A 107 12.98 9.79 -6.44
C LEU A 107 14.39 9.91 -7.03
N SER A 108 15.42 9.50 -6.28
CA SER A 108 16.74 9.38 -6.90
C SER A 108 16.55 8.49 -8.13
N SER A 109 16.90 8.95 -9.33
CA SER A 109 16.71 8.11 -10.53
C SER A 109 17.45 6.77 -10.37
N VAL A 110 18.48 6.76 -9.53
CA VAL A 110 19.28 5.58 -9.19
C VAL A 110 18.79 4.94 -7.90
N PRO A 111 18.41 3.65 -7.89
CA PRO A 111 18.07 2.95 -6.66
C PRO A 111 19.32 2.70 -5.78
N VAL A 112 19.13 2.78 -4.47
CA VAL A 112 20.14 2.45 -3.45
C VAL A 112 20.27 0.93 -3.26
N ARG A 113 19.23 0.16 -3.58
CA ARG A 113 19.26 -1.31 -3.69
C ARG A 113 18.51 -1.75 -4.93
N CYS A 114 19.08 -2.72 -5.63
CA CYS A 114 18.49 -3.24 -6.84
C CYS A 114 18.74 -4.73 -6.97
N MET A 115 17.65 -5.49 -6.81
CA MET A 115 17.61 -6.94 -6.97
C MET A 115 16.68 -7.24 -8.13
N LEU A 116 17.29 -7.71 -9.21
CA LEU A 116 16.61 -8.22 -10.39
C LEU A 116 16.96 -9.71 -10.47
N ALA A 117 16.22 -10.55 -9.78
CA ALA A 117 16.46 -11.99 -9.76
C ALA A 117 15.73 -12.64 -10.96
N GLY A 118 15.74 -13.97 -11.05
CA GLY A 118 14.97 -14.67 -12.08
C GLY A 118 15.79 -15.34 -13.20
N PRO A 119 15.32 -16.51 -13.71
CA PRO A 119 15.98 -17.26 -14.78
C PRO A 119 15.95 -16.56 -16.15
N GLU A 120 15.12 -15.54 -16.33
CA GLU A 120 14.93 -14.80 -17.58
C GLU A 120 16.12 -13.87 -17.89
N ILE A 121 16.86 -13.47 -16.86
CA ILE A 121 18.04 -12.64 -17.01
C ILE A 121 19.21 -13.52 -17.47
N TYR A 122 19.76 -13.22 -18.64
CA TYR A 122 20.91 -13.88 -19.28
C TYR A 122 20.67 -15.25 -19.96
N ASN A 123 19.43 -15.61 -20.34
CA ASN A 123 19.16 -16.83 -21.13
C ASN A 123 19.73 -18.14 -20.53
N SER A 124 20.02 -18.15 -19.22
CA SER A 124 20.56 -19.31 -18.53
C SER A 124 19.47 -19.81 -17.62
N TYR A 125 18.93 -21.00 -17.93
CA TYR A 125 17.93 -21.67 -17.10
C TYR A 125 18.53 -21.99 -15.73
N TRP A 126 18.36 -21.05 -14.81
CA TRP A 126 18.77 -21.16 -13.42
C TRP A 126 17.66 -21.77 -12.55
N GLU A 127 16.81 -22.66 -13.09
CA GLU A 127 15.75 -23.32 -12.29
C GLU A 127 16.28 -24.05 -11.02
N GLN A 128 17.59 -24.33 -10.95
CA GLN A 128 18.26 -24.99 -9.82
C GLN A 128 19.14 -24.07 -8.95
N SER A 129 19.22 -22.78 -9.26
CA SER A 129 20.14 -21.84 -8.60
C SER A 129 19.66 -21.30 -7.26
N GLY A 130 18.37 -21.47 -6.94
CA GLY A 130 17.73 -20.77 -5.84
C GLY A 130 17.35 -19.31 -6.16
N CYS A 131 17.27 -18.92 -7.44
CA CYS A 131 16.87 -17.55 -7.83
C CYS A 131 15.35 -17.29 -7.89
N LEU A 132 14.52 -18.22 -7.42
CA LEU A 132 13.07 -18.02 -7.29
C LEU A 132 12.68 -18.18 -5.82
N GLY A 133 11.56 -17.58 -5.43
CA GLY A 133 11.08 -17.66 -4.05
C GLY A 133 11.62 -16.53 -3.18
N LEU A 134 12.09 -16.87 -1.97
CA LEU A 134 12.45 -15.87 -0.96
C LEU A 134 13.57 -14.94 -1.46
N THR A 135 13.38 -13.64 -1.26
CA THR A 135 14.29 -12.56 -1.68
C THR A 135 14.30 -11.48 -0.61
N GLY A 136 15.21 -10.50 -0.69
CA GLY A 136 15.19 -9.34 0.21
C GLY A 136 16.56 -8.78 0.55
N MET A 137 16.69 -8.26 1.76
CA MET A 137 17.91 -7.64 2.29
C MET A 137 18.23 -8.24 3.67
N LYS A 138 19.44 -8.79 3.88
CA LYS A 138 19.84 -9.38 5.17
C LYS A 138 21.30 -9.09 5.53
N GLY A 139 21.56 -8.85 6.82
CA GLY A 139 22.91 -8.66 7.36
C GLY A 139 23.58 -9.99 7.73
N ILE A 140 24.40 -10.55 6.83
CA ILE A 140 25.55 -11.46 7.05
C ILE A 140 26.01 -11.97 5.66
N ASN A 141 27.26 -11.67 5.28
CA ASN A 141 27.97 -12.13 4.07
C ASN A 141 27.47 -11.64 2.69
N HIS A 142 26.44 -10.82 2.62
CA HIS A 142 26.03 -10.16 1.38
C HIS A 142 26.90 -8.94 1.14
N ARG A 143 27.61 -8.88 0.01
CA ARG A 143 28.58 -7.82 -0.30
C ARG A 143 28.18 -6.95 -1.49
N SER A 144 26.93 -7.08 -1.93
CA SER A 144 26.44 -6.37 -3.10
C SER A 144 25.23 -5.50 -2.75
N ASN A 145 25.33 -4.22 -3.13
CA ASN A 145 24.24 -3.25 -3.07
C ASN A 145 23.42 -3.24 -4.38
N LYS A 146 23.99 -3.80 -5.44
CA LYS A 146 23.42 -3.82 -6.79
C LYS A 146 23.83 -5.12 -7.46
N GLY A 147 22.87 -5.91 -7.92
CA GLY A 147 23.21 -7.11 -8.67
C GLY A 147 21.98 -7.67 -9.35
N SER A 148 22.09 -7.87 -10.66
CA SER A 148 21.32 -8.91 -11.32
C SER A 148 21.54 -10.19 -10.53
N GLY A 149 20.46 -10.80 -10.08
CA GLY A 149 20.42 -11.74 -8.97
C GLY A 149 21.39 -12.90 -9.09
N CYS A 150 21.56 -13.59 -7.95
CA CYS A 150 21.91 -14.99 -7.92
C CYS A 150 23.28 -15.42 -8.45
N SER A 151 24.11 -14.46 -8.91
CA SER A 151 25.54 -14.66 -9.20
C SER A 151 26.33 -15.22 -8.00
N HIS A 152 25.78 -15.09 -6.78
CA HIS A 152 26.35 -15.59 -5.53
C HIS A 152 25.55 -16.74 -4.90
N GLY A 153 24.54 -17.28 -5.61
CA GLY A 153 23.74 -18.43 -5.17
C GLY A 153 22.56 -18.10 -4.25
N ASP A 154 22.20 -16.82 -4.07
CA ASP A 154 20.92 -16.41 -3.48
C ASP A 154 20.38 -15.07 -4.03
N ASN A 155 19.14 -14.76 -3.65
CA ASN A 155 18.37 -13.58 -4.04
C ASN A 155 18.38 -12.48 -2.97
N TYR A 156 19.50 -12.28 -2.28
CA TYR A 156 19.56 -11.28 -1.23
C TYR A 156 20.63 -10.21 -1.50
N LEU A 157 20.31 -8.99 -1.10
CA LEU A 157 21.26 -7.88 -1.04
C LEU A 157 21.70 -7.62 0.41
N ASP A 158 22.74 -6.81 0.55
CA ASP A 158 23.18 -6.34 1.86
C ASP A 158 22.13 -5.40 2.49
N GLU A 159 21.98 -5.48 3.81
CA GLU A 159 21.13 -4.57 4.59
C GLU A 159 21.58 -3.11 4.41
N LEU A 160 20.72 -2.16 4.76
CA LEU A 160 21.02 -0.73 4.63
C LEU A 160 21.11 -0.07 6.01
N GLN A 161 22.23 0.60 6.30
CA GLN A 161 22.33 1.47 7.47
C GLN A 161 21.48 2.72 7.24
N THR A 162 20.63 3.03 8.21
CA THR A 162 19.66 4.13 8.12
C THR A 162 19.65 4.99 9.37
N SER A 163 19.23 6.23 9.19
CA SER A 163 19.06 7.22 10.24
C SER A 163 17.58 7.56 10.43
N LYS A 164 17.18 7.84 11.67
CA LYS A 164 15.85 8.38 11.98
C LYS A 164 15.48 9.55 11.06
N GLY A 165 14.29 9.48 10.48
CA GLY A 165 13.72 10.50 9.60
C GLY A 165 14.04 10.29 8.12
N GLU A 166 14.92 9.34 7.78
CA GLU A 166 15.09 8.93 6.38
C GLU A 166 13.81 8.25 5.87
N SER A 167 13.56 8.40 4.58
CA SER A 167 12.41 7.80 3.90
C SER A 167 12.86 7.09 2.64
N PHE A 168 12.21 5.97 2.33
CA PHE A 168 12.54 5.13 1.19
C PHE A 168 11.27 4.72 0.43
N TYR A 169 11.43 4.49 -0.87
CA TYR A 169 10.41 3.87 -1.70
C TYR A 169 10.89 2.49 -2.13
N LEU A 170 10.12 1.47 -1.79
CA LEU A 170 10.36 0.09 -2.16
C LEU A 170 9.36 -0.28 -3.27
N TYR A 171 9.86 -0.52 -4.48
CA TYR A 171 9.08 -1.15 -5.53
C TYR A 171 9.30 -2.66 -5.48
N VAL A 172 8.22 -3.43 -5.47
CA VAL A 172 8.28 -4.89 -5.58
C VAL A 172 7.50 -5.31 -6.82
N ASN A 173 8.12 -6.11 -7.67
CA ASN A 173 7.55 -6.65 -8.89
C ASN A 173 7.47 -8.17 -8.80
N ASN A 174 6.36 -8.75 -9.28
CA ASN A 174 6.28 -10.16 -9.56
C ASN A 174 6.28 -10.35 -11.08
N PHE A 175 7.43 -10.77 -11.61
CA PHE A 175 7.66 -10.79 -13.05
C PHE A 175 6.71 -11.75 -13.78
N ASN A 176 6.39 -12.90 -13.16
CA ASN A 176 5.73 -14.01 -13.82
C ASN A 176 4.25 -14.22 -13.44
N SER A 177 3.70 -13.48 -12.47
CA SER A 177 2.29 -13.64 -12.05
C SER A 177 1.72 -12.43 -11.29
N PRO A 178 0.38 -12.30 -11.17
CA PRO A 178 -0.26 -11.35 -10.25
C PRO A 178 -0.32 -11.85 -8.80
N GLU A 179 0.24 -13.02 -8.47
CA GLU A 179 0.16 -13.53 -7.11
C GLU A 179 0.94 -12.62 -6.13
N GLY A 180 0.40 -12.44 -4.94
CA GLY A 180 0.98 -11.59 -3.91
C GLY A 180 2.15 -12.21 -3.13
N PHE A 181 2.56 -11.51 -2.08
CA PHE A 181 3.69 -11.86 -1.23
C PHE A 181 3.54 -11.27 0.17
N THR A 182 4.34 -11.78 1.11
CA THR A 182 4.48 -11.22 2.46
C THR A 182 5.87 -10.59 2.62
N ILE A 183 5.96 -9.38 3.15
CA ILE A 183 7.22 -8.76 3.59
C ILE A 183 7.33 -8.87 5.10
N ILE A 184 8.49 -9.28 5.60
CA ILE A 184 8.83 -9.28 7.02
C ILE A 184 10.06 -8.41 7.22
N PHE A 185 9.95 -7.34 7.99
CA PHE A 185 11.08 -6.48 8.36
C PHE A 185 11.78 -7.07 9.58
N ASP A 186 13.07 -7.38 9.43
CA ASP A 186 13.89 -8.07 10.43
C ASP A 186 15.17 -7.28 10.79
N GLY A 187 15.26 -6.04 10.33
CA GLY A 187 16.33 -5.10 10.64
C GLY A 187 16.28 -4.55 12.08
N THR A 188 17.30 -3.77 12.43
CA THR A 188 17.39 -3.11 13.75
C THR A 188 16.80 -1.70 13.77
N ALA A 189 16.51 -1.11 12.61
CA ALA A 189 15.78 0.15 12.52
C ALA A 189 14.29 -0.10 12.75
N ASP A 190 13.67 0.69 13.63
CA ASP A 190 12.21 0.70 13.71
C ASP A 190 11.67 1.45 12.50
N ILE A 191 10.73 0.84 11.78
CA ILE A 191 10.01 1.49 10.70
C ILE A 191 8.70 1.99 11.28
N THR A 192 8.47 3.31 11.24
CA THR A 192 7.18 3.87 11.61
C THR A 192 6.46 4.33 10.36
N ASP A 193 5.33 3.70 10.10
CA ASP A 193 4.14 4.38 9.64
C ASP A 193 2.95 3.77 10.41
N ARG A 194 2.58 4.37 11.55
CA ARG A 194 1.15 4.43 11.89
C ARG A 194 0.55 5.32 10.78
N VAL A 195 -0.47 4.80 10.06
CA VAL A 195 -1.29 5.42 8.97
C VAL A 195 -1.52 6.93 9.25
N VAL A 196 -1.67 7.91 8.33
CA VAL A 196 -2.32 7.98 6.99
C VAL A 196 -1.70 9.19 6.19
N GLN A 197 -2.11 9.56 4.98
CA GLN A 197 -2.25 11.02 4.74
C GLN A 197 -3.41 11.43 5.64
N ASP A 198 -3.10 11.79 6.88
CA ASP A 198 -4.12 11.85 7.92
C ASP A 198 -5.11 12.97 7.69
N LEU A 199 -6.34 12.52 7.47
CA LEU A 199 -7.56 13.05 8.04
C LEU A 199 -7.57 12.96 9.59
N ASP A 200 -6.44 13.16 10.28
CA ASP A 200 -6.38 13.22 11.77
C ASP A 200 -7.21 14.40 12.32
N ASP A 201 -7.55 15.35 11.43
CA ASP A 201 -8.45 16.48 11.68
C ASP A 201 -9.71 16.41 10.80
N PHE A 202 -10.09 15.21 10.34
CA PHE A 202 -11.40 15.00 9.74
C PHE A 202 -12.44 14.95 10.85
N ASP A 203 -12.92 16.13 11.23
CA ASP A 203 -14.03 16.26 12.16
C ASP A 203 -15.34 16.08 11.39
N LEU A 204 -15.83 14.85 11.30
CA LEU A 204 -17.18 14.62 10.80
C LEU A 204 -18.21 14.98 11.87
N VAL A 205 -18.94 16.04 11.61
CA VAL A 205 -20.00 16.48 12.50
C VAL A 205 -21.35 16.21 11.86
N VAL A 206 -22.08 15.24 12.42
CA VAL A 206 -23.44 14.93 11.97
C VAL A 206 -24.48 15.68 12.82
N LYS A 207 -25.24 16.57 12.18
CA LYS A 207 -26.27 17.40 12.82
C LYS A 207 -27.58 17.43 12.02
N PRO A 208 -28.74 17.64 12.67
CA PRO A 208 -28.94 17.58 14.10
C PRO A 208 -28.84 16.13 14.61
N ASN A 209 -28.33 15.92 15.81
CA ASN A 209 -28.36 14.61 16.47
C ASN A 209 -28.73 14.81 17.95
N PRO A 210 -29.93 14.42 18.40
CA PRO A 210 -30.97 13.65 17.69
C PRO A 210 -31.64 14.38 16.52
N THR A 211 -32.26 13.64 15.60
CA THR A 211 -33.04 14.18 14.46
C THR A 211 -34.45 13.59 14.37
N SER A 212 -35.38 14.30 13.74
CA SER A 212 -36.69 13.78 13.31
C SER A 212 -36.85 13.72 11.78
N GLY A 213 -35.85 14.22 11.04
CA GLY A 213 -35.88 14.38 9.58
C GLY A 213 -34.48 14.25 8.97
N PRO A 214 -34.12 15.04 7.94
CA PRO A 214 -32.79 14.97 7.33
C PRO A 214 -31.65 15.29 8.31
N LEU A 215 -30.47 14.77 7.98
CA LEU A 215 -29.19 15.05 8.62
C LEU A 215 -28.28 15.81 7.67
N TRP A 216 -27.27 16.46 8.24
CA TRP A 216 -26.16 17.08 7.56
C TRP A 216 -24.86 16.51 8.11
N ALA A 217 -24.04 15.96 7.23
CA ALA A 217 -22.64 15.65 7.50
C ALA A 217 -21.81 16.88 7.12
N GLU A 218 -21.26 17.55 8.12
CA GLU A 218 -20.30 18.64 7.98
C GLU A 218 -18.91 18.09 8.18
N PHE A 219 -17.98 18.36 7.26
CA PHE A 219 -16.60 17.89 7.34
C PHE A 219 -15.66 18.76 6.50
N ASP A 220 -14.38 18.72 6.81
CA ASP A 220 -13.32 19.41 6.07
C ASP A 220 -12.43 18.38 5.36
N LEU A 221 -12.17 18.60 4.08
CA LEU A 221 -11.22 17.81 3.29
C LEU A 221 -9.90 18.57 3.14
N PRO A 222 -8.75 18.01 3.57
CA PRO A 222 -7.43 18.61 3.40
C PRO A 222 -6.90 18.48 1.97
N TYR A 223 -7.55 17.70 1.10
CA TYR A 223 -7.25 17.57 -0.31
C TYR A 223 -8.52 17.19 -1.10
N SER A 224 -8.46 17.30 -2.42
CA SER A 224 -9.58 16.89 -3.29
C SER A 224 -9.68 15.37 -3.38
N ILE A 225 -10.89 14.83 -3.35
CA ILE A 225 -11.17 13.40 -3.50
C ILE A 225 -12.03 13.15 -4.75
N GLU A 226 -11.81 12.02 -5.41
CA GLU A 226 -12.59 11.65 -6.59
C GLU A 226 -13.91 11.00 -6.21
N ASN A 227 -13.93 10.17 -5.17
CA ASN A 227 -15.11 9.41 -4.75
C ASN A 227 -15.19 9.36 -3.22
N GLY A 228 -16.40 9.36 -2.69
CA GLY A 228 -16.64 9.03 -1.29
C GLY A 228 -18.09 8.69 -1.02
N SER A 229 -18.35 8.16 0.17
CA SER A 229 -19.71 7.81 0.57
C SER A 229 -19.95 7.94 2.06
N PHE A 230 -21.23 8.10 2.42
CA PHE A 230 -21.73 7.79 3.75
C PHE A 230 -22.63 6.57 3.68
N THR A 231 -22.35 5.58 4.51
CA THR A 231 -23.16 4.37 4.67
C THR A 231 -23.94 4.44 5.97
N LEU A 232 -25.24 4.17 5.90
CA LEU A 232 -26.12 4.13 7.06
C LEU A 232 -26.46 2.69 7.43
N LEU A 233 -26.22 2.35 8.69
CA LEU A 233 -26.44 1.02 9.27
C LEU A 233 -27.45 1.09 10.42
N ASP A 234 -28.23 0.03 10.61
CA ASP A 234 -28.99 -0.13 11.86
C ASP A 234 -28.10 -0.61 13.02
N ARG A 235 -28.66 -0.66 14.24
CA ARG A 235 -27.94 -1.11 15.46
C ARG A 235 -27.36 -2.53 15.39
N SER A 236 -27.79 -3.35 14.43
CA SER A 236 -27.24 -4.70 14.21
C SER A 236 -26.11 -4.73 13.19
N GLY A 237 -25.73 -3.56 12.64
CA GLY A 237 -24.73 -3.44 11.58
C GLY A 237 -25.27 -3.74 10.18
N ARG A 238 -26.59 -3.91 10.02
CA ARG A 238 -27.18 -4.17 8.70
C ARG A 238 -27.25 -2.87 7.89
N PHE A 239 -26.76 -2.95 6.66
CA PHE A 239 -26.86 -1.89 5.66
C PHE A 239 -28.30 -1.46 5.40
N LEU A 240 -28.54 -0.14 5.40
CA LEU A 240 -29.84 0.46 5.05
C LEU A 240 -29.74 1.32 3.79
N LYS A 241 -28.76 2.21 3.72
CA LYS A 241 -28.66 3.23 2.67
C LYS A 241 -27.22 3.71 2.49
N GLU A 242 -26.91 4.19 1.30
CA GLU A 242 -25.64 4.82 0.95
C GLU A 242 -25.87 6.17 0.29
N PHE A 243 -25.03 7.15 0.60
CA PHE A 243 -25.02 8.48 0.01
C PHE A 243 -23.65 8.72 -0.63
N LYS A 244 -23.57 8.58 -1.95
CA LYS A 244 -22.33 8.75 -2.71
C LYS A 244 -22.15 10.19 -3.18
N PHE A 245 -20.90 10.59 -3.30
CA PHE A 245 -20.48 11.87 -3.84
C PHE A 245 -19.16 11.70 -4.59
N GLU A 246 -18.93 12.58 -5.56
CA GLU A 246 -17.80 12.50 -6.47
C GLU A 246 -17.19 13.88 -6.65
N GLY A 247 -15.88 13.93 -6.90
CA GLY A 247 -15.15 15.14 -7.27
C GLY A 247 -15.21 16.27 -6.24
N LEU A 248 -15.12 15.95 -4.94
CA LEU A 248 -15.09 16.99 -3.91
C LEU A 248 -13.71 17.62 -3.86
N ALA A 249 -13.65 18.94 -3.97
CA ALA A 249 -12.41 19.67 -3.84
C ALA A 249 -11.94 19.73 -2.38
N GLN A 250 -10.67 20.05 -2.15
CA GLN A 250 -10.17 20.46 -0.84
C GLN A 250 -11.04 21.59 -0.23
N GLY A 251 -11.34 21.50 1.07
CA GLY A 251 -12.07 22.51 1.85
C GLY A 251 -13.29 21.96 2.60
N SER A 252 -14.14 22.85 3.09
CA SER A 252 -15.33 22.50 3.87
C SER A 252 -16.48 22.02 3.00
N HIS A 253 -17.14 20.95 3.44
CA HIS A 253 -18.29 20.35 2.78
C HIS A 253 -19.46 20.15 3.74
N SER A 254 -20.66 20.16 3.17
CA SER A 254 -21.89 19.84 3.88
C SER A 254 -22.78 19.00 2.98
N ILE A 255 -23.04 17.76 3.41
CA ILE A 255 -23.80 16.78 2.64
C ILE A 255 -25.09 16.44 3.38
N SER A 256 -26.23 16.61 2.71
CA SER A 256 -27.53 16.25 3.26
C SER A 256 -27.81 14.75 3.10
N MET A 257 -28.24 14.12 4.18
CA MET A 257 -28.65 12.73 4.24
C MET A 257 -30.10 12.64 4.72
N ASP A 258 -31.02 12.36 3.80
CA ASP A 258 -32.43 12.17 4.16
C ASP A 258 -32.67 10.77 4.74
N ILE A 259 -33.06 10.73 6.01
CA ILE A 259 -33.43 9.54 6.78
C ILE A 259 -34.85 9.64 7.36
N SER A 260 -35.67 10.53 6.82
CA SER A 260 -37.01 10.83 7.34
C SER A 260 -37.97 9.64 7.26
N ASP A 261 -37.71 8.72 6.33
CA ASP A 261 -38.47 7.48 6.10
C ASP A 261 -38.15 6.37 7.12
N LEU A 262 -37.08 6.53 7.91
CA LEU A 262 -36.66 5.54 8.90
C LEU A 262 -37.44 5.66 10.21
N PRO A 263 -37.76 4.52 10.86
CA PRO A 263 -38.41 4.53 12.17
C PRO A 263 -37.48 5.12 13.25
N ALA A 264 -38.08 5.54 14.37
CA ALA A 264 -37.33 5.97 15.53
C ALA A 264 -36.37 4.87 16.02
N GLY A 265 -35.13 5.23 16.33
CA GLY A 265 -34.09 4.26 16.68
C GLY A 265 -32.67 4.82 16.69
N LEU A 266 -31.72 3.92 16.98
CA LEU A 266 -30.29 4.18 16.88
C LEU A 266 -29.76 3.65 15.56
N TYR A 267 -28.96 4.49 14.90
CA TYR A 267 -28.32 4.19 13.63
C TYR A 267 -26.83 4.54 13.72
N ILE A 268 -26.04 3.96 12.83
CA ILE A 268 -24.62 4.27 12.69
C ILE A 268 -24.42 4.79 11.28
N ILE A 269 -23.80 5.97 11.16
CA ILE A 269 -23.30 6.48 9.88
C ILE A 269 -21.82 6.21 9.84
N THR A 270 -21.37 5.53 8.79
CA THR A 270 -19.96 5.30 8.51
C THR A 270 -19.58 6.08 7.27
N SER A 271 -18.56 6.92 7.37
CA SER A 271 -17.98 7.60 6.22
C SER A 271 -16.93 6.74 5.56
N SER A 272 -16.74 6.92 4.25
CA SER A 272 -15.69 6.25 3.49
C SER A 272 -15.13 7.26 2.49
N PHE A 273 -13.91 7.71 2.73
CA PHE A 273 -13.15 8.62 1.86
C PHE A 273 -11.80 7.96 1.58
N ASP A 274 -11.54 7.54 0.35
CA ASP A 274 -10.33 6.79 -0.01
C ASP A 274 -10.00 5.66 1.01
N SER A 275 -8.96 5.84 1.83
CA SER A 275 -8.51 4.89 2.86
C SER A 275 -8.99 5.23 4.29
N HIS A 276 -9.78 6.28 4.48
CA HIS A 276 -10.30 6.73 5.76
C HIS A 276 -11.78 6.38 5.95
N SER A 277 -12.12 5.98 7.17
CA SER A 277 -13.50 5.71 7.57
C SER A 277 -13.72 6.09 9.03
N GLU A 278 -14.69 6.97 9.29
CA GLU A 278 -15.15 7.34 10.63
C GLU A 278 -16.59 6.87 10.84
N SER A 279 -17.03 6.66 12.09
CA SER A 279 -18.41 6.28 12.38
C SER A 279 -19.05 7.10 13.50
N HIS A 280 -20.27 7.58 13.28
CA HIS A 280 -21.07 8.34 14.23
C HIS A 280 -22.38 7.65 14.54
N VAL A 281 -22.75 7.64 15.82
CA VAL A 281 -24.06 7.15 16.26
C VAL A 281 -25.08 8.26 16.14
N ILE A 282 -26.19 7.98 15.46
CA ILE A 282 -27.31 8.90 15.30
C ILE A 282 -28.54 8.39 16.03
N VAL A 283 -29.23 9.31 16.70
CA VAL A 283 -30.52 9.08 17.35
C VAL A 283 -31.63 9.66 16.47
N LYS A 284 -32.50 8.80 15.93
CA LYS A 284 -33.73 9.20 15.22
C LYS A 284 -34.91 9.15 16.19
N ASN A 285 -35.58 10.29 16.35
CA ASN A 285 -36.84 10.43 17.08
C ASN A 285 -38.05 10.15 16.19
#